data_AF-A0A955YKA3-F1
#
_entry.id   AF-A0A955YKA3-F1
#
_cell.length_a   1.000
_cell.length_b   1.000
_cell.length_c   1.000
_cell.angle_alpha   90.00
_cell.angle_beta   90.00
_cell.angle_gamma   90.00
#
_symmetry.space_group_name_H-M   'P 1'
#
loop_
_entity.id
_entity.type
_entity.pdbx_description
1 polymer ?
#
loop_
_entity_poly.entity_id
_entity_poly.type
_entity_poly.pdbx_seq_one_letter_code
_entity_poly.pdbx_strand_id
1 'polypeptide(L)'
;MSQAPHRRAHRGTLPLVVPPVVHHGARAWSAPTSVHAMVEGLAEHPALRRFVPNLDVLIDDLAAASNAELMGRPPWLPCGARCATC
;
A
#
# COMPACT_ATOMS: atom_id res chain seq x y z
N MET A 1 12.38 26.95 -13.71
CA MET A 1 11.81 25.67 -13.24
C MET A 1 12.92 24.90 -12.55
N SER A 2 12.94 24.88 -11.21
CA SER A 2 13.99 24.17 -10.46
C SER A 2 13.64 22.69 -10.39
N GLN A 3 14.43 21.85 -11.05
CA GLN A 3 14.31 20.39 -10.96
C GLN A 3 14.72 19.98 -9.54
N ALA A 4 13.82 19.29 -8.82
CA ALA A 4 14.16 18.72 -7.52
C ALA A 4 15.36 17.78 -7.67
N PRO A 5 16.32 17.76 -6.74
CA PRO A 5 17.48 16.90 -6.85
C PRO A 5 17.02 15.44 -6.83
N HIS A 6 17.13 14.76 -7.97
CA HIS A 6 16.94 13.31 -8.04
C HIS A 6 17.97 12.66 -7.11
N ARG A 7 17.52 12.14 -5.97
CA ARG A 7 18.36 11.33 -5.08
C ARG A 7 18.93 10.19 -5.92
N ARG A 8 20.24 10.26 -6.20
CA ARG A 8 20.95 9.21 -6.91
C ARG A 8 20.83 7.96 -6.06
N ALA A 9 20.12 6.95 -6.55
CA ALA A 9 20.03 5.66 -5.87
C ALA A 9 21.45 5.19 -5.52
N HIS A 10 21.66 4.80 -4.26
CA HIS A 10 22.92 4.24 -3.84
C HIS A 10 23.16 3.01 -4.72
N ARG A 11 24.27 2.98 -5.47
CA ARG A 11 24.50 1.89 -6.43
C ARG A 11 24.51 0.57 -5.65
N GLY A 12 23.51 -0.27 -5.88
CA GLY A 12 23.37 -1.57 -5.22
C GLY A 12 22.15 -1.74 -4.31
N THR A 13 21.35 -0.70 -4.03
CA THR A 13 20.10 -0.86 -3.27
C THR A 13 18.90 -0.24 -4.01
N LEU A 14 17.73 -0.86 -3.85
CA LEU A 14 16.47 -0.29 -4.33
C LEU A 14 16.01 0.80 -3.36
N PRO A 15 15.41 1.90 -3.85
CA PRO A 15 14.76 2.86 -2.98
C PRO A 15 13.59 2.20 -2.22
N LEU A 16 13.26 2.71 -1.04
CA LEU A 16 12.04 2.31 -0.35
C LEU A 16 10.84 2.71 -1.20
N VAL A 17 9.97 1.76 -1.52
CA VAL A 17 8.72 1.96 -2.26
C VAL A 17 7.57 1.51 -1.38
N VAL A 18 6.58 2.39 -1.20
CA VAL A 18 5.29 2.06 -0.58
C VAL A 18 4.23 2.28 -1.65
N PRO A 19 3.49 1.25 -2.09
CA PRO A 19 2.42 1.40 -3.07
C PRO A 19 1.07 1.68 -2.38
N PRO A 20 0.59 2.93 -2.33
CA PRO A 20 -0.76 3.24 -1.89
C PRO A 20 -1.77 2.94 -3.01
N VAL A 21 -2.92 2.36 -2.65
CA VAL A 21 -4.09 2.20 -3.52
C VAL A 21 -5.26 2.88 -2.83
N VAL A 22 -5.85 3.85 -3.50
CA VAL A 22 -7.09 4.50 -3.03
C VAL A 22 -8.27 3.71 -3.57
N HIS A 23 -9.10 3.21 -2.68
CA HIS A 23 -10.30 2.47 -3.01
C HIS A 23 -11.55 3.29 -2.69
N HIS A 24 -12.45 3.41 -3.67
CA HIS A 24 -13.74 4.08 -3.53
C HIS A 24 -14.83 3.22 -4.17
N GLY A 25 -15.22 2.17 -3.46
CA GLY A 25 -16.26 1.22 -3.85
C GLY A 25 -17.54 1.36 -3.05
N ALA A 26 -18.55 0.55 -3.40
CA ALA A 26 -19.84 0.53 -2.69
C ALA A 26 -19.77 -0.15 -1.31
N ARG A 27 -18.69 -0.88 -1.02
CA ARG A 27 -18.45 -1.61 0.25
C ARG A 27 -17.00 -1.46 0.63
N ALA A 28 -16.68 -1.69 1.90
CA ALA A 28 -15.31 -1.75 2.38
C ALA A 28 -14.49 -2.82 1.62
N TRP A 29 -13.19 -2.54 1.47
CA TRP A 29 -12.22 -3.44 0.86
C TRP A 29 -12.07 -4.72 1.68
N SER A 30 -12.15 -5.86 1.01
CA SER A 30 -12.00 -7.19 1.64
C SER A 30 -11.03 -8.11 0.91
N ALA A 31 -10.45 -7.66 -0.21
CA ALA A 31 -9.49 -8.45 -0.96
C ALA A 31 -8.12 -8.47 -0.27
N PRO A 32 -7.26 -9.46 -0.58
CA PRO A 32 -5.92 -9.53 -0.01
C PRO A 32 -5.10 -8.26 -0.27
N THR A 33 -4.18 -7.93 0.64
CA THR A 33 -3.31 -6.76 0.55
C THR A 33 -1.84 -7.12 0.32
N SER A 34 -1.50 -8.40 0.19
CA SER A 34 -0.16 -8.86 -0.15
C SER A 34 -0.18 -9.62 -1.47
N VAL A 35 0.86 -9.44 -2.29
CA VAL A 35 0.99 -10.16 -3.57
C VAL A 35 0.97 -11.67 -3.33
N HIS A 36 1.59 -12.15 -2.25
CA HIS A 36 1.61 -13.58 -1.91
C HIS A 36 0.20 -14.14 -1.64
N ALA A 37 -0.69 -13.36 -1.05
CA ALA A 37 -2.08 -13.77 -0.81
C ALA A 37 -2.98 -13.62 -2.05
N MET A 38 -2.54 -12.89 -3.07
CA MET A 38 -3.24 -12.76 -4.35
C MET A 38 -2.88 -13.87 -5.36
N VAL A 39 -1.71 -14.52 -5.20
CA VAL A 39 -1.26 -15.58 -6.12
C VAL A 39 -1.87 -16.91 -5.72
N GLU A 40 -2.80 -17.39 -6.55
CA GLU A 40 -3.40 -18.71 -6.44
C GLU A 40 -2.32 -19.82 -6.51
N GLY A 41 -2.46 -20.86 -5.68
CA GLY A 41 -1.54 -22.00 -5.68
C GLY A 41 -0.21 -21.77 -4.94
N LEU A 42 0.05 -20.55 -4.44
CA LEU A 42 1.34 -20.24 -3.80
C LEU A 42 1.51 -20.91 -2.43
N ALA A 43 0.41 -21.16 -1.72
CA ALA A 43 0.44 -21.83 -0.43
C ALA A 43 0.86 -23.30 -0.57
N GLU A 44 0.42 -23.93 -1.65
CA GLU A 44 0.61 -25.33 -2.04
C GLU A 44 2.02 -25.57 -2.61
N HIS A 45 2.68 -24.52 -3.10
CA HIS A 45 4.03 -24.57 -3.67
C HIS A 45 5.03 -23.64 -2.97
N PRO A 46 5.44 -23.92 -1.72
CA PRO A 46 6.35 -23.07 -0.94
C PRO A 46 7.67 -22.72 -1.64
N ALA A 47 8.21 -23.63 -2.45
CA ALA A 47 9.45 -23.43 -3.19
C ALA A 47 9.35 -22.28 -4.22
N LEU A 48 8.14 -21.94 -4.67
CA LEU A 48 7.92 -20.88 -5.66
C LEU A 48 7.86 -19.47 -5.04
N ARG A 49 7.69 -19.35 -3.72
CA ARG A 49 7.61 -18.04 -3.03
C ARG A 49 8.78 -17.12 -3.33
N ARG A 50 9.98 -17.66 -3.53
CA ARG A 50 11.20 -16.89 -3.83
C ARG A 50 11.14 -16.16 -5.18
N PHE A 51 10.25 -16.57 -6.08
CA PHE A 51 10.07 -15.96 -7.40
C PHE A 51 8.91 -14.97 -7.43
N VAL A 52 8.08 -14.92 -6.37
CA VAL A 52 6.96 -14.00 -6.25
C VAL A 52 7.38 -12.80 -5.41
N PRO A 53 7.18 -11.56 -5.87
CA PRO A 53 7.48 -10.37 -5.07
C PRO A 53 6.82 -10.43 -3.69
N ASN A 54 7.63 -10.30 -2.65
CA ASN A 54 7.11 -10.11 -1.30
C ASN A 54 6.81 -8.62 -1.11
N LEU A 55 5.60 -8.23 -1.50
CA LEU A 55 5.15 -6.84 -1.51
C LEU A 55 3.76 -6.75 -0.89
N ASP A 56 3.62 -5.83 0.06
CA ASP A 56 2.34 -5.41 0.62
C ASP A 56 1.88 -4.10 -0.05
N VAL A 57 0.57 -3.99 -0.21
CA VAL A 57 -0.12 -2.82 -0.74
C VAL A 57 -0.87 -2.14 0.39
N LEU A 58 -0.68 -0.83 0.50
CA LEU A 58 -1.38 -0.01 1.47
C LEU A 58 -2.70 0.44 0.87
N ILE A 59 -3.82 0.01 1.44
CA ILE A 59 -5.15 0.40 0.96
C ILE A 59 -5.65 1.60 1.76
N ASP A 60 -5.87 2.72 1.07
CA ASP A 60 -6.66 3.84 1.57
C ASP A 60 -8.13 3.61 1.17
N ASP A 61 -8.87 2.93 2.04
CA ASP A 61 -10.26 2.56 1.77
C ASP A 61 -11.24 3.65 2.21
N LEU A 62 -11.70 4.44 1.23
CA LEU A 62 -12.64 5.53 1.47
C LEU A 62 -14.05 5.00 1.78
N ALA A 63 -14.39 3.80 1.33
CA ALA A 63 -15.70 3.20 1.58
C ALA A 63 -15.89 2.77 3.04
N ALA A 64 -14.80 2.69 3.81
CA ALA A 64 -14.80 2.39 5.24
C ALA A 64 -14.95 3.65 6.13
N ALA A 65 -14.92 4.85 5.55
CA ALA A 65 -14.98 6.11 6.29
C ALA A 65 -16.24 6.92 5.96
N SER A 66 -16.74 7.65 6.94
CA SER A 66 -17.76 8.68 6.73
C SER A 66 -17.16 9.92 6.07
N ASN A 67 -18.02 10.72 5.45
CA ASN A 67 -17.59 11.98 4.83
C ASN A 67 -16.95 12.95 5.83
N ALA A 68 -17.44 12.98 7.09
CA ALA A 68 -16.86 13.84 8.12
C ALA A 68 -15.41 13.43 8.46
N GLU A 69 -15.13 12.13 8.54
CA GLU A 69 -13.78 11.60 8.78
C GLU A 69 -12.86 11.89 7.58
N LEU A 70 -13.36 11.75 6.36
CA LEU A 70 -12.59 12.05 5.15
C LEU A 70 -12.24 13.54 5.01
N MET A 71 -13.10 14.45 5.43
CA MET A 71 -12.83 15.89 5.38
C MET A 71 -11.86 16.35 6.50
N GLY A 72 -11.79 15.60 7.61
CA GLY A 72 -10.91 15.90 8.74
C GLY A 72 -9.49 15.34 8.61
N ARG A 73 -9.21 14.49 7.62
CA ARG A 73 -7.91 13.80 7.48
C ARG A 73 -6.90 14.62 6.67
N PRO A 74 -5.59 14.51 6.96
CA PRO A 74 -4.55 15.03 6.08
C PRO A 74 -4.53 14.29 4.73
N PRO A 75 -4.22 14.96 3.61
CA PRO A 75 -4.34 14.40 2.25
C PRO A 75 -3.37 13.25 1.93
N TRP A 76 -2.42 12.95 2.82
CA TRP A 76 -1.40 11.91 2.64
C TRP A 76 -1.53 10.75 3.63
N LEU A 77 -2.53 10.77 4.53
CA LEU A 77 -2.77 9.70 5.50
C LEU A 77 -3.84 8.73 4.98
N PRO A 78 -3.52 7.43 4.78
CA PRO A 78 -4.52 6.43 4.46
C PRO A 78 -5.58 6.30 5.57
N CYS A 79 -6.83 6.11 5.18
CA CYS A 79 -7.91 5.70 6.06
C CYS A 79 -7.51 4.42 6.81
N GLY A 80 -7.50 4.46 8.14
CA GLY A 80 -7.12 3.33 8.99
C GLY A 80 -5.62 3.22 9.32
N ALA A 81 -4.75 4.06 8.75
CA ALA A 81 -3.40 4.24 9.26
C ALA A 81 -3.48 4.98 10.61
N ARG A 82 -3.61 4.21 11.71
CA ARG A 82 -3.52 4.78 13.06
C ARG A 82 -2.18 5.53 13.15
N CYS A 83 -2.22 6.84 13.40
CA CYS A 83 -1.09 7.52 14.01
C CYS A 83 -0.83 6.83 15.35
N ALA A 84 0.15 5.93 15.40
CA ALA A 84 0.51 5.23 16.63
C ALA A 84 1.26 6.12 17.63
N THR A 85 1.54 7.39 17.31
CA THR A 85 2.17 8.35 18.20
C THR A 85 1.88 9.79 17.74
N CYS A 86 1.01 10.48 18.48
CA CYS A 86 1.04 11.93 18.65
C CYS A 86 1.14 12.19 20.16
#